data_AF-A0A816XRL7-F1
#
_entry.id   AF-A0A816XRL7-F1
#
_cell.length_a   1.000
_cell.length_b   1.000
_cell.length_c   1.000
_cell.angle_alpha   90.00
_cell.angle_beta   90.00
_cell.angle_gamma   90.00
#
_symmetry.space_group_name_H-M   'P 1'
#
loop_
_entity.id
_entity.type
_entity.pdbx_description
1 polymer ?
#
loop_
_entity_poly.entity_id
_entity_poly.type
_entity_poly.pdbx_seq_one_letter_code
_entity_poly.pdbx_strand_id
1 'polypeptide(L)' 'MTVEEIRSGTESLGTELEGIDRTILMRALKLLENKGKLALFKGTSADDEGVKFSV' A
#
# COMPACT_ATOMS: atom_id res chain seq x y z
N MET A 1 -6.22 5.42 0.81
CA MET A 1 -5.84 4.09 1.30
C MET A 1 -4.39 4.17 1.72
N THR A 2 -4.10 3.92 2.99
CA THR A 2 -2.74 3.89 3.52
C THR A 2 -2.12 2.51 3.31
N VAL A 3 -0.80 2.44 3.37
CA VAL A 3 -0.08 1.16 3.37
C VAL A 3 -0.51 0.28 4.55
N GLU A 4 -0.83 0.87 5.70
CA GLU A 4 -1.30 0.14 6.88
C GLU A 4 -2.72 -0.42 6.70
N GLU A 5 -3.61 0.31 6.04
CA GLU A 5 -4.94 -0.19 5.66
C GLU A 5 -4.82 -1.43 4.76
N ILE A 6 -3.85 -1.47 3.84
CA ILE A 6 -3.62 -2.65 2.97
C ILE A 6 -3.08 -3.85 3.77
N ARG A 7 -2.35 -3.64 4.86
CA ARG A 7 -1.71 -4.72 5.64
C ARG A 7 -2.61 -5.28 6.74
N SER A 8 -3.39 -4.40 7.37
CA SER A 8 -4.09 -4.68 8.62
C SER A 8 -5.56 -4.22 8.62
N GLY A 9 -6.02 -3.62 7.53
CA GLY A 9 -7.41 -3.24 7.37
C GLY A 9 -8.33 -4.45 7.25
N THR A 10 -9.62 -4.23 7.49
CA THR A 10 -10.65 -5.27 7.46
C THR A 10 -10.76 -5.98 6.12
N GLU A 11 -10.46 -5.29 5.02
CA GLU A 11 -10.49 -5.86 3.66
C GLU A 11 -9.34 -6.84 3.40
N SER A 12 -8.26 -6.74 4.17
CA SER A 12 -7.09 -7.60 4.01
C SER A 12 -7.18 -8.89 4.83
N LEU A 13 -8.08 -8.95 5.82
CA LEU A 13 -8.26 -10.13 6.67
C LEU A 13 -8.64 -11.36 5.84
N GLY A 14 -7.93 -12.48 6.06
CA GLY A 14 -8.12 -13.73 5.33
C GLY A 14 -7.55 -13.73 3.92
N THR A 15 -6.85 -12.67 3.51
CA THR A 15 -6.15 -12.58 2.21
C THR A 15 -4.65 -12.78 2.36
N GLU A 16 -3.95 -12.98 1.25
CA GLU A 16 -2.47 -13.03 1.22
C GLU A 16 -1.79 -11.71 1.59
N LEU A 17 -2.55 -10.61 1.70
CA LEU A 17 -2.05 -9.30 2.11
C LEU A 17 -2.11 -9.10 3.63
N GLU A 18 -2.85 -9.94 4.36
CA GLU A 18 -2.94 -9.85 5.82
C GLU A 18 -1.56 -9.98 6.47
N GLY A 19 -1.15 -8.95 7.21
CA GLY A 19 0.10 -8.98 7.96
C GLY A 19 1.37 -8.97 7.12
N ILE A 20 1.29 -8.74 5.80
CA ILE A 20 2.46 -8.68 4.92
C ILE A 20 3.50 -7.68 5.46
N ASP A 21 4.78 -8.00 5.32
CA ASP A 21 5.85 -7.08 5.72
C ASP A 21 5.75 -5.76 4.94
N ARG A 22 5.86 -4.64 5.66
CA ARG A 22 5.74 -3.29 5.10
C ARG A 22 6.77 -3.03 4.00
N THR A 23 8.00 -3.51 4.17
CA THR A 23 9.08 -3.30 3.18
C THR A 23 8.78 -4.07 1.89
N ILE A 24 8.28 -5.31 2.01
CA ILE A 24 7.89 -6.11 0.84
C ILE A 24 6.72 -5.46 0.10
N LEU A 25 5.68 -5.04 0.84
CA LEU A 25 4.52 -4.36 0.24
C LEU A 25 4.94 -3.07 -0.48
N MET A 26 5.79 -2.25 0.14
CA MET A 26 6.30 -1.03 -0.49
C MET A 26 7.09 -1.30 -1.78
N ARG A 27 7.85 -2.41 -1.84
CA ARG A 27 8.54 -2.81 -3.08
C ARG A 27 7.54 -3.19 -4.17
N ALA A 28 6.49 -3.94 -3.84
CA ALA A 28 5.44 -4.30 -4.78
C ALA A 28 4.68 -3.07 -5.30
N LEU A 29 4.32 -2.14 -4.40
CA LEU A 29 3.63 -0.90 -4.78
C LEU A 29 4.48 -0.02 -5.70
N LYS A 30 5.79 0.11 -5.45
CA LYS A 30 6.71 0.84 -6.35
C LYS A 30 6.79 0.22 -7.75
N LEU A 31 6.73 -1.11 -7.85
CA LEU A 31 6.69 -1.77 -9.16
C LEU A 31 5.39 -1.45 -9.91
N LEU A 32 4.26 -1.34 -9.21
CA LEU A 32 2.97 -0.95 -9.80
C LEU A 32 2.94 0.54 -10.16
N GLU A 33 3.54 1.40 -9.35
CA GLU A 33 3.72 2.83 -9.65
C GLU A 33 4.52 3.04 -10.94
N ASN A 34 5.65 2.33 -11.08
CA ASN A 34 6.47 2.37 -12.31
C ASN A 34 5.72 1.87 -13.56
N LYS A 35 4.67 1.05 -13.37
CA LYS A 35 3.78 0.60 -14.45
C LYS A 35 2.59 1.54 -14.69
N GLY A 36 2.52 2.67 -13.98
CA GLY A 36 1.44 3.66 -14.06
C GLY A 36 0.11 3.18 -13.47
N LYS A 37 0.12 2.12 -12.65
CA LYS A 37 -1.09 1.50 -12.08
C LYS A 37 -1.56 2.17 -10.79
N LEU A 38 -0.68 2.91 -10.13
CA LEU A 38 -0.99 3.67 -8.93
C LEU A 38 -0.04 4.85 -8.80
N ALA A 39 -0.35 5.75 -7.86
CA ALA A 39 0.56 6.77 -7.35
C ALA A 39 0.69 6.63 -5.83
N LEU A 40 1.93 6.68 -5.34
CA LEU A 40 2.24 6.81 -3.93
C LEU A 40 2.27 8.29 -3.54
N PHE A 41 1.77 8.60 -2.35
CA PHE A 41 1.87 9.94 -1.78
C PHE A 41 2.28 9.85 -0.32
N LYS A 42 3.07 10.83 0.13
CA LYS A 42 3.43 10.97 1.54
C LYS A 42 2.48 11.96 2.19
N GLY A 43 1.77 11.53 3.20
CA GLY A 43 1.03 12.40 4.10
C GLY A 43 1.96 13.17 5.04
N THR A 44 1.37 13.88 5.98
CA THR A 44 2.08 14.77 6.90
C THR A 44 2.70 14.04 8.09
N SER A 45 2.32 12.79 8.37
CA SER A 45 2.93 11.96 9.42
C SER A 45 3.79 10.84 8.82
N ALA A 46 4.78 10.36 9.58
CA ALA A 46 5.74 9.35 9.12
C ALA A 46 5.09 7.99 8.77
N ASP A 47 3.90 7.74 9.29
CA ASP A 47 3.10 6.53 9.04
C ASP A 47 2.11 6.68 7.85
N ASP A 48 2.04 7.86 7.24
CA ASP A 48 1.06 8.19 6.19
C ASP A 48 1.60 7.98 4.77
N GLU A 49 2.22 6.84 4.46
CA GLU A 49 2.39 6.47 3.05
C GLU A 49 1.03 6.02 2.50
N GLY A 50 0.48 6.82 1.59
CA GLY A 50 -0.80 6.61 0.93
C GLY A 50 -0.64 6.08 -0.49
N VAL A 51 -1.64 5.31 -0.92
CA VAL A 51 -1.75 4.70 -2.24
C VAL A 51 -3.03 5.18 -2.90
N LYS A 52 -2.93 5.58 -4.17
CA LYS A 52 -4.07 5.85 -5.05
C LYS A 52 -3.93 5.03 -6.32
N PHE A 53 -4.78 4.01 -6.49
CA PHE A 53 -4.80 3.21 -7.70
C PHE A 53 -5.45 3.96 -8.86
N SER A 54 -4.91 3.77 -10.06
CA SER A 54 -5.49 4.22 -11.31
C SER A 54 -6.55 3.22 -11.76
N VAL A 55 -7.72 3.71 -12.21
CA VAL A 55 -8.80 2.90 -12.77
C VAL A 55 -8.45 2.47 -14.19
#